data_AF-X1S0Y0-F1
#
_entry.id   AF-X1S0Y0-F1
#
_cell.length_a   1.000
_cell.length_b   1.000
_cell.length_c   1.000
_cell.angle_alpha   90.00
_cell.angle_beta   90.00
_cell.angle_gamma   90.00
#
_symmetry.space_group_name_H-M   'P 1'
#
loop_
_entity.id
_entity.type
_entity.pdbx_description
1 polymer ?
#
loop_
_entity_poly.entity_id
_entity_poly.type
_entity_poly.pdbx_seq_one_letter_code
_entity_poly.pdbx_strand_id
1 'polypeptide(L)'
;MVLENSPTPINTRVEVAKIARVSDNTIAKVKAIEEKATPKQKAKLVTGEATINQVYVQVRRQEVKEQIKQTQWPTGKYRVIYADPPWQYSNNQPDYQTVQDDHYPT
;
A
#
# COMPACT_ATOMS: atom_id res chain seq x y z
N MET A 1 4.66 40.25 0.27
CA MET A 1 4.23 39.85 1.63
C MET A 1 5.22 38.81 2.11
N VAL A 2 6.10 39.18 3.05
CA VAL A 2 7.19 38.30 3.52
C VAL A 2 6.61 37.40 4.60
N LEU A 3 6.63 36.09 4.40
CA LEU A 3 6.22 35.12 5.41
C LEU A 3 7.34 35.06 6.46
N GLU A 4 7.11 35.65 7.63
CA GLU A 4 8.02 35.49 8.77
C GLU A 4 7.97 34.03 9.27
N ASN A 5 9.14 33.40 9.38
CA ASN A 5 9.25 32.07 9.96
C ASN A 5 9.22 32.17 11.49
N SER A 6 8.32 31.42 12.12
CA SER A 6 8.17 31.31 13.58
C SER A 6 9.45 30.75 14.25
N PRO A 7 9.79 31.18 15.48
CA PRO A 7 11.02 30.78 16.20
C PRO A 7 11.02 29.32 16.70
N THR A 8 9.88 28.64 16.71
CA THR A 8 9.80 27.21 17.09
C THR A 8 9.66 26.34 15.85
N PRO A 9 10.31 25.16 15.78
CA PRO A 9 10.17 24.26 14.63
C PRO A 9 8.72 23.79 14.49
N ILE A 10 8.03 24.33 13.48
CA ILE A 10 6.63 23.98 13.16
C ILE A 10 6.61 22.69 12.34
N ASN A 11 5.85 21.70 12.80
CA ASN A 11 5.56 20.53 11.99
C ASN A 11 4.47 20.86 10.96
N THR A 12 4.89 21.24 9.76
CA THR A 12 4.00 21.66 8.67
C THR A 12 2.95 20.61 8.31
N ARG A 13 3.30 19.32 8.37
CA ARG A 13 2.35 18.22 8.09
C ARG A 13 1.18 18.23 9.08
N VAL A 14 1.48 18.46 10.36
CA VAL A 14 0.47 18.49 11.43
C VAL A 14 -0.43 19.71 11.29
N GLU A 15 0.13 20.89 10.99
CA GLU A 15 -0.66 22.11 10.82
C GLU A 15 -1.59 22.05 9.59
N VAL A 16 -1.10 21.54 8.46
CA VAL A 16 -1.94 21.32 7.26
C VAL A 16 -3.05 20.31 7.55
N ALA A 17 -2.74 19.23 8.27
CA ALA A 17 -3.73 18.22 8.65
C ALA A 17 -4.84 18.81 9.55
N LYS A 18 -4.47 19.66 10.52
CA LYS A 18 -5.44 20.38 11.37
C LYS A 18 -6.36 21.28 10.55
N ILE A 19 -5.80 22.09 9.64
CA ILE A 19 -6.56 22.98 8.76
C ILE A 19 -7.54 22.18 7.89
N ALA A 20 -7.06 21.08 7.31
CA ALA A 20 -7.86 20.21 6.46
C ALA A 20 -8.80 19.26 7.23
N ARG A 21 -8.80 19.29 8.57
CA ARG A 21 -9.60 18.41 9.46
C ARG A 21 -9.42 16.92 9.17
N VAL A 22 -8.23 16.51 8.75
CA VAL A 22 -7.90 15.11 8.47
C VAL A 22 -6.72 14.67 9.31
N SER A 23 -6.50 13.36 9.38
CA SER A 23 -5.30 12.84 10.02
C SER A 23 -4.05 13.21 9.21
N ASP A 24 -2.96 13.44 9.93
CA ASP A 24 -1.60 13.56 9.39
C ASP A 24 -1.29 12.46 8.35
N ASN A 25 -1.69 11.21 8.65
CA ASN A 25 -1.40 10.06 7.81
C ASN A 25 -2.18 10.13 6.50
N THR A 26 -3.39 10.72 6.52
CA THR A 26 -4.17 10.95 5.31
C THR A 26 -3.46 11.92 4.38
N ILE A 27 -2.92 13.03 4.90
CA ILE A 27 -2.14 13.99 4.12
C ILE A 27 -0.90 13.33 3.51
N ALA A 28 -0.19 12.50 4.29
CA ALA A 28 0.97 11.76 3.81
C ALA A 28 0.62 10.80 2.65
N LYS A 29 -0.51 10.09 2.74
CA LYS A 29 -0.99 9.20 1.68
C LYS A 29 -1.40 9.98 0.43
N VAL A 30 -2.10 11.10 0.59
CA VAL A 30 -2.50 11.96 -0.53
C VAL A 30 -1.27 12.48 -1.27
N LYS A 31 -0.24 12.96 -0.55
CA LYS A 31 1.03 13.37 -1.16
C LYS A 31 1.67 12.23 -1.97
N ALA A 32 1.72 11.02 -1.41
CA ALA A 32 2.28 9.86 -2.11
C ALA A 32 1.47 9.50 -3.38
N ILE A 33 0.14 9.62 -3.34
CA ILE A 33 -0.73 9.41 -4.51
C ILE A 33 -0.49 10.52 -5.53
N GLU A 34 -0.32 11.78 -5.11
CA GLU A 34 -0.10 12.89 -6.02
C GLU A 34 1.21 12.73 -6.82
N GLU A 35 2.28 12.29 -6.16
CA GLU A 35 3.59 12.09 -6.79
C GLU A 35 3.63 10.86 -7.71
N LYS A 36 2.94 9.77 -7.35
CA LYS A 36 3.18 8.44 -7.96
C LYS A 36 1.97 7.83 -8.69
N ALA A 37 0.76 8.34 -8.47
CA ALA A 37 -0.43 7.73 -9.04
C ALA A 37 -0.61 8.08 -10.52
N THR A 38 -1.12 7.12 -11.28
CA THR A 38 -1.51 7.31 -12.69
C THR A 38 -2.72 8.27 -12.77
N PRO A 39 -2.91 9.04 -13.87
CA PRO A 39 -4.08 9.92 -14.03
C PRO A 39 -5.43 9.21 -13.82
N LYS A 40 -5.53 7.93 -14.22
CA LYS A 40 -6.72 7.10 -14.00
C LYS A 40 -7.04 6.86 -12.52
N GLN A 41 -6.02 6.70 -11.67
CA GLN A 41 -6.20 6.51 -10.22
C GLN A 41 -6.60 7.81 -9.53
N LYS A 42 -6.06 8.95 -10.00
CA LYS A 42 -6.47 10.27 -9.52
C LYS A 42 -7.93 10.57 -9.89
N ALA A 43 -8.35 10.22 -11.10
CA ALA A 43 -9.73 10.35 -11.53
C ALA A 43 -10.71 9.57 -10.62
N LYS A 44 -10.38 8.33 -10.25
CA LYS A 44 -11.20 7.51 -9.34
C LYS A 44 -11.37 8.11 -7.94
N LEU A 45 -10.39 8.88 -7.47
CA LEU A 45 -10.51 9.61 -6.20
C LEU A 45 -11.45 10.81 -6.33
N VAL A 46 -11.39 11.52 -7.46
CA VAL A 46 -12.24 12.67 -7.74
C VAL A 46 -13.70 12.25 -7.95
N THR A 47 -13.94 11.13 -8.65
CA THR A 47 -15.29 10.59 -8.86
C THR A 47 -15.90 9.97 -7.60
N GLY A 48 -15.09 9.75 -6.55
CA GLY A 48 -15.54 9.12 -5.31
C GLY A 48 -15.74 7.60 -5.41
N GLU A 49 -15.38 6.99 -6.53
CA GLU A 49 -15.46 5.53 -6.73
C GLU A 49 -14.52 4.74 -5.83
N ALA A 50 -13.42 5.35 -5.39
CA ALA A 50 -12.42 4.72 -4.55
C ALA A 50 -12.03 5.61 -3.37
N THR A 51 -11.76 4.97 -2.23
CA THR A 51 -11.25 5.66 -1.04
C THR A 51 -9.75 5.96 -1.18
N ILE A 52 -9.27 6.98 -0.46
CA ILE A 52 -7.84 7.35 -0.38
C ILE A 52 -6.96 6.15 -0.02
N ASN A 53 -7.41 5.31 0.91
CA ASN A 53 -6.67 4.11 1.32
C ASN A 53 -6.58 3.06 0.20
N GLN A 54 -7.67 2.79 -0.51
CA GLN A 54 -7.66 1.82 -1.61
C GLN A 54 -6.70 2.26 -2.72
N VAL A 55 -6.74 3.53 -3.11
CA VAL A 55 -5.85 4.06 -4.14
C VAL A 55 -4.40 4.07 -3.69
N TYR A 56 -4.11 4.46 -2.45
CA TYR A 56 -2.77 4.39 -1.88
C TYR A 56 -2.20 2.95 -1.91
N VAL A 57 -3.00 1.96 -1.52
CA VAL A 57 -2.60 0.54 -1.55
C VAL A 57 -2.32 0.08 -2.98
N GLN A 58 -3.14 0.47 -3.95
CA GLN A 58 -2.93 0.14 -5.36
C GLN A 58 -1.62 0.71 -5.90
N VAL A 59 -1.35 2.00 -5.65
CA VAL A 59 -0.09 2.66 -6.04
C VAL A 59 1.10 1.94 -5.42
N ARG A 60 1.07 1.70 -4.10
CA ARG A 60 2.16 1.00 -3.41
C ARG A 60 2.37 -0.42 -3.92
N ARG A 61 1.29 -1.15 -4.23
CA ARG A 61 1.38 -2.50 -4.84
C ARG A 61 2.04 -2.45 -6.21
N GLN A 62 1.75 -1.44 -7.03
CA GLN A 62 2.39 -1.27 -8.34
C GLN A 62 3.89 -1.03 -8.19
N GLU A 63 4.31 -0.15 -7.28
CA GLU A 63 5.74 0.09 -7.02
C GLU A 63 6.46 -1.18 -6.55
N VAL A 64 5.88 -1.92 -5.63
CA VAL A 64 6.46 -3.18 -5.14
C VAL A 64 6.57 -4.20 -6.27
N LYS A 65 5.55 -4.30 -7.14
CA LYS A 65 5.61 -5.17 -8.32
C LYS A 65 6.72 -4.77 -9.29
N GLU A 66 6.93 -3.48 -9.52
CA GLU A 66 8.03 -2.98 -10.35
C GLU A 66 9.40 -3.27 -9.74
N GLN A 67 9.55 -3.07 -8.42
CA GLN A 67 10.79 -3.42 -7.70
C GLN A 67 11.08 -4.93 -7.75
N ILE A 68 10.07 -5.77 -7.57
CA ILE A 68 10.22 -7.23 -7.67
C ILE A 68 10.61 -7.63 -9.09
N LYS A 69 10.01 -7.04 -10.13
CA LYS A 69 10.39 -7.30 -11.53
C LYS A 69 11.84 -6.92 -11.83
N GLN A 70 12.33 -5.85 -11.21
CA GLN A 70 13.73 -5.43 -11.34
C GLN A 70 14.69 -6.31 -10.55
N THR A 71 14.20 -7.04 -9.54
CA THR A 71 15.01 -7.90 -8.70
C THR A 71 15.35 -9.18 -9.45
N GLN A 72 16.65 -9.45 -9.59
CA GLN A 72 17.11 -10.71 -10.16
C GLN A 72 16.99 -11.82 -9.15
N TRP A 73 16.64 -13.02 -9.62
CA TRP A 73 16.64 -14.21 -8.79
C TRP A 73 18.07 -14.48 -8.27
N PRO A 74 18.22 -14.90 -7.01
CA PRO A 74 19.52 -15.28 -6.48
C PRO A 74 20.08 -16.45 -7.30
N THR A 75 21.33 -16.31 -7.74
CA THR A 75 22.04 -17.34 -8.50
C THR A 75 23.04 -18.06 -7.59
N GLY A 76 23.12 -19.39 -7.73
CA GLY A 76 24.02 -20.25 -6.94
C GLY A 76 23.33 -21.04 -5.82
N LYS A 77 24.12 -21.61 -4.91
CA LYS A 77 23.60 -22.38 -3.76
C LYS A 77 23.20 -21.43 -2.64
N TYR A 78 21.98 -21.55 -2.14
CA TYR A 78 21.47 -20.79 -1.00
C TYR A 78 20.99 -21.72 0.10
N ARG A 79 21.08 -21.28 1.35
CA ARG A 79 20.56 -22.01 2.50
C ARG A 79 19.04 -21.85 2.52
N VAL A 80 18.33 -22.91 2.15
CA VAL A 80 16.88 -22.98 2.27
C VAL A 80 16.53 -23.30 3.72
N ILE A 81 15.81 -22.39 4.38
CA ILE A 81 15.09 -22.74 5.61
C ILE A 81 13.76 -23.32 5.16
N TYR A 82 13.69 -24.65 5.09
CA TYR A 82 12.47 -25.35 4.73
C TYR A 82 11.63 -25.52 5.99
N ALA A 83 10.71 -24.57 6.21
CA ALA A 83 9.72 -24.64 7.27
C ALA A 83 8.48 -25.36 6.75
N ASP A 84 8.58 -26.69 6.56
CA ASP A 84 7.38 -27.49 6.41
C ASP A 84 6.68 -27.53 7.77
N PRO A 85 5.49 -26.94 7.91
CA PRO A 85 4.78 -27.02 9.16
C PRO A 85 4.51 -28.49 9.54
N PRO A 86 4.56 -28.86 10.83
CA PRO A 86 4.44 -30.24 11.28
C PRO A 86 3.03 -30.84 11.08
N TRP A 87 2.07 -30.05 10.57
CA TRP A 87 0.73 -30.53 10.24
C TRP A 87 0.70 -31.00 8.78
N GLN A 88 0.22 -32.23 8.57
CA GLN A 88 -0.06 -32.71 7.23
C GLN A 88 -1.09 -31.78 6.58
N TYR A 89 -0.77 -31.26 5.40
CA TYR A 89 -1.78 -30.72 4.49
C TYR A 89 -2.58 -31.89 3.92
N SER A 90 -3.42 -32.48 4.76
CA SER A 90 -4.51 -33.29 4.27
C SER A 90 -5.48 -32.28 3.65
N ASN A 91 -5.75 -32.40 2.35
CA ASN A 91 -6.75 -31.58 1.67
C ASN A 91 -8.13 -32.03 2.16
N ASN A 92 -8.41 -31.77 3.44
CA ASN A 92 -9.62 -32.14 4.17
C ASN A 92 -10.65 -31.04 4.02
N GLN A 93 -10.66 -30.37 2.87
CA GLN A 93 -11.68 -29.41 2.59
C GLN A 93 -13.00 -30.20 2.52
N PRO A 94 -13.93 -29.99 3.48
CA PRO A 94 -15.21 -30.67 3.43
C PRO A 94 -15.93 -30.28 2.13
N ASP A 95 -16.74 -31.15 1.55
CA ASP A 95 -17.45 -30.91 0.27
C ASP A 95 -18.29 -29.62 0.23
N TYR A 96 -18.52 -28.97 1.38
CA TYR A 96 -19.23 -27.70 1.51
C TYR A 96 -18.34 -26.45 1.55
N GLN A 97 -17.01 -26.58 1.47
CA GLN A 97 -16.10 -25.43 1.42
C GLN A 97 -15.63 -25.17 -0.02
N THR A 98 -15.63 -23.89 -0.40
CA THR A 98 -15.20 -23.39 -1.72
C THR A 98 -13.69 -23.51 -1.90
N VAL A 99 -13.22 -23.75 -3.12
CA VAL A 99 -11.80 -23.97 -3.46
C VAL A 99 -10.92 -22.85 -2.88
N GLN A 100 -9.68 -23.16 -2.50
CA GLN A 100 -8.73 -22.19 -1.90
C GLN A 100 -8.58 -20.87 -2.69
N ASP A 101 -8.78 -20.90 -4.00
CA ASP A 101 -8.76 -19.72 -4.87
C ASP A 101 -9.85 -18.68 -4.52
N ASP A 102 -10.99 -19.07 -3.94
CA ASP A 102 -12.07 -18.17 -3.56
C ASP A 102 -11.79 -17.38 -2.26
N HIS A 103 -10.78 -17.80 -1.49
CA HIS A 103 -10.41 -17.17 -0.23
C HIS A 103 -9.46 -15.98 -0.41
N TYR A 104 -8.91 -15.79 -1.61
CA TYR A 104 -8.00 -14.69 -1.91
C TYR A 104 -8.58 -13.81 -3.02
N PRO A 105 -8.94 -12.56 -2.73
CA PRO A 105 -9.43 -11.65 -3.76
C PRO A 105 -8.29 -11.30 -4.72
N THR A 106 -8.43 -11.73 -5.98
CA THR A 106 -7.60 -11.30 -7.12
C THR A 106 -7.85 -9.84 -7.47
#